data_AF-A0A2G2YWP9-F1
#
_entry.id   AF-A0A2G2YWP9-F1
#
_cell.length_a   1.000
_cell.length_b   1.000
_cell.length_c   1.000
_cell.angle_alpha   90.00
_cell.angle_beta   90.00
_cell.angle_gamma   90.00
#
_symmetry.space_group_name_H-M   'P 1'
#
loop_
_entity.id
_entity.type
_entity.pdbx_description
1 polymer ?
#
loop_
_entity_poly.entity_id
_entity_poly.type
_entity_poly.pdbx_seq_one_letter_code
_entity_poly.pdbx_strand_id
1 'polypeptide(L)'
;MYNSHKLFDKLGLSKSRYKVTKYIYAMSHIDMPQWLERSRLTYTWSKDSNWIGFMAVSDDEESRRIGRRDIVVSWRGTVTPSEWYENMQKKLEPIGYKGSKMEHGFLSIYTCKSDSTRYNKSSASEQVMKELKTLVDFYKTKGEEVSLTITGHSLGGALYLLNAYESSTNFPILLISVISFASPRVGNIAFRYELYQMGIKILRVTVKQDLVPQMPGIVLNESLQKFNDFTGTLEWIYTHVGAELKLDVRSSPYLKRRFNFIEIHMLETYLHLVDGFVSTGSTFRSNAKRDVTLVNKGSDMIIDELRIPTYWYQLAHKRLERNSYGRWERPKRDPEDIPSPIREEHKS
;
A
#
# COMPACT_ATOMS: atom_id res chain seq x y z
N MET A 1 -12.39 -8.54 8.48
CA MET A 1 -10.93 -8.70 8.57
C MET A 1 -10.72 -10.13 8.95
N TYR A 2 -9.86 -10.86 8.25
CA TYR A 2 -9.57 -12.25 8.62
C TYR A 2 -8.51 -12.26 9.71
N ASN A 3 -8.47 -13.30 10.54
CA ASN A 3 -7.36 -13.59 11.44
C ASN A 3 -6.05 -13.57 10.65
N SER A 4 -5.00 -12.95 11.19
CA SER A 4 -3.68 -12.83 10.57
C SER A 4 -3.14 -14.18 10.09
N HIS A 5 -3.33 -15.24 10.87
CA HIS A 5 -2.87 -16.60 10.53
C HIS A 5 -3.63 -17.22 9.36
N LYS A 6 -4.85 -16.74 9.08
CA LYS A 6 -5.72 -17.25 8.01
C LYS A 6 -5.77 -16.29 6.80
N LEU A 7 -5.09 -15.14 6.86
CA LEU A 7 -5.24 -14.08 5.86
C LEU A 7 -4.90 -14.57 4.45
N PHE A 8 -3.72 -15.15 4.27
CA PHE A 8 -3.28 -15.60 2.96
C PHE A 8 -4.13 -16.77 2.44
N ASP A 9 -4.49 -17.72 3.30
CA ASP A 9 -5.37 -18.83 2.92
C ASP A 9 -6.74 -18.34 2.45
N LYS A 10 -7.36 -17.42 3.21
CA LYS A 10 -8.67 -16.84 2.87
C LYS A 10 -8.62 -15.98 1.60
N LEU A 11 -7.44 -15.52 1.19
CA LEU A 11 -7.23 -14.74 -0.04
C LEU A 11 -6.73 -15.61 -1.21
N GLY A 12 -6.56 -16.92 -1.03
CA GLY A 12 -6.01 -17.81 -2.06
C GLY A 12 -4.51 -17.61 -2.33
N LEU A 13 -3.80 -17.02 -1.37
CA LEU A 13 -2.37 -16.69 -1.42
C LEU A 13 -1.52 -17.61 -0.55
N SER A 14 -2.03 -18.79 -0.18
CA SER A 14 -1.30 -19.77 0.66
C SER A 14 0.07 -20.19 0.08
N LYS A 15 0.19 -20.18 -1.26
CA LYS A 15 1.44 -20.46 -1.98
C LYS A 15 2.49 -19.35 -1.90
N SER A 16 2.16 -18.20 -1.29
CA SER A 16 3.11 -17.09 -1.11
C SER A 16 4.28 -17.46 -0.20
N ARG A 17 4.08 -18.41 0.73
CA ARG A 17 5.11 -18.82 1.71
C ARG A 17 5.57 -17.70 2.63
N TYR A 18 4.67 -16.75 2.87
CA TYR A 18 4.83 -15.73 3.92
C TYR A 18 3.85 -16.01 5.05
N LYS A 19 4.26 -15.69 6.27
CA LYS A 19 3.42 -15.73 7.47
C LYS A 19 3.20 -14.32 7.99
N VAL A 20 1.95 -13.90 8.11
CA VAL A 20 1.60 -12.62 8.74
C VAL A 20 1.97 -12.66 10.21
N THR A 21 2.77 -11.69 10.66
CA THR A 21 3.19 -11.55 12.06
C THR A 21 2.39 -10.47 12.78
N LYS A 22 2.05 -9.38 12.06
CA LYS A 22 1.41 -8.21 12.66
C LYS A 22 0.40 -7.54 11.71
N TYR A 23 -0.71 -7.07 12.27
CA TYR A 23 -1.58 -6.10 11.61
C TYR A 23 -1.25 -4.68 12.06
N ILE A 24 -1.35 -3.74 11.12
CA ILE A 24 -1.03 -2.34 11.31
C ILE A 24 -2.33 -1.54 11.29
N TYR A 25 -2.50 -0.68 12.28
CA TYR A 25 -3.65 0.20 12.42
C TYR A 25 -3.20 1.66 12.49
N ALA A 26 -3.92 2.54 11.81
CA ALA A 26 -3.70 3.98 11.83
C ALA A 26 -4.95 4.73 12.27
N MET A 27 -4.72 5.90 12.84
CA MET A 27 -5.71 6.94 13.15
C MET A 27 -5.33 8.20 12.37
N SER A 28 -6.29 9.06 12.08
CA SER A 28 -6.00 10.45 11.70
C SER A 28 -6.83 11.38 12.57
N HIS A 29 -6.23 12.50 13.00
CA HIS A 29 -6.91 13.62 13.68
C HIS A 29 -7.61 14.58 12.70
N ILE A 30 -7.40 14.37 11.40
CA ILE A 30 -8.17 15.01 10.33
C ILE A 30 -9.46 14.19 10.22
N ASP A 31 -10.63 14.83 10.12
CA ASP A 31 -11.90 14.15 9.83
C ASP A 31 -11.64 13.06 8.78
N MET A 32 -11.70 11.80 9.22
CA MET A 32 -11.23 10.67 8.42
C MET A 32 -12.03 10.70 7.12
N PRO A 33 -11.36 10.85 5.96
CA PRO A 33 -12.09 10.95 4.72
C PRO A 33 -12.96 9.70 4.51
N GLN A 34 -14.17 9.91 4.01
CA GLN A 34 -15.22 8.89 3.89
C GLN A 34 -14.79 7.61 3.14
N TRP A 35 -13.78 7.68 2.27
CA TRP A 35 -13.18 6.55 1.56
C TRP A 35 -12.30 5.63 2.43
N LEU A 36 -11.70 6.14 3.50
CA LEU A 36 -11.01 5.32 4.51
C LEU A 36 -12.05 4.63 5.40
N GLU A 37 -13.20 5.30 5.59
CA GLU A 37 -14.38 4.85 6.34
C GLU A 37 -15.35 3.95 5.57
N ARG A 38 -14.99 3.39 4.39
CA ARG A 38 -15.93 2.62 3.52
C ARG A 38 -16.41 1.28 4.10
N SER A 39 -16.56 1.18 5.41
CA SER A 39 -17.37 0.24 6.18
C SER A 39 -18.82 0.72 6.38
N ARG A 40 -19.40 1.51 5.46
CA ARG A 40 -20.80 1.96 5.52
C ARG A 40 -21.87 0.84 5.60
N LEU A 41 -21.47 -0.44 5.46
CA LEU A 41 -22.35 -1.60 5.63
C LEU A 41 -22.02 -2.45 6.86
N THR A 42 -21.06 -2.04 7.70
CA THR A 42 -20.64 -2.80 8.86
C THR A 42 -20.32 -1.88 10.02
N TYR A 43 -20.99 -2.06 11.17
CA TYR A 43 -20.58 -1.49 12.46
C TYR A 43 -19.06 -1.30 12.52
N THR A 44 -18.63 -0.04 12.56
CA THR A 44 -17.25 0.34 12.80
C THR A 44 -16.88 -0.20 14.18
N TRP A 45 -15.80 -0.98 14.26
CA TRP A 45 -15.31 -1.54 15.54
C TRP A 45 -14.55 -0.48 16.36
N SER A 46 -14.16 0.62 15.70
CA SER A 46 -13.63 1.86 16.25
C SER A 46 -14.05 3.01 15.33
N LYS A 47 -14.38 4.17 15.90
CA LYS A 47 -14.66 5.39 15.12
C LYS A 47 -13.38 6.00 14.54
N ASP A 48 -12.25 5.79 15.21
CA ASP A 48 -11.02 6.54 14.95
C ASP A 48 -9.89 5.65 14.39
N SER A 49 -10.09 4.33 14.32
CA SER A 49 -9.04 3.35 14.02
C SER A 49 -9.34 2.53 12.79
N ASN A 50 -8.43 2.55 11.80
CA ASN A 50 -8.54 1.76 10.59
C ASN A 50 -7.35 0.82 10.40
N TRP A 51 -7.64 -0.39 9.93
CA TRP A 51 -6.59 -1.30 9.46
C TRP A 51 -6.00 -0.75 8.16
N ILE A 52 -4.68 -0.57 8.17
CA ILE A 52 -3.93 0.10 7.11
C ILE A 52 -2.80 -0.77 6.55
N GLY A 53 -2.64 -2.01 7.01
CA GLY A 53 -1.62 -2.88 6.45
C GLY A 53 -1.29 -4.07 7.33
N PHE A 54 -0.27 -4.81 6.92
CA PHE A 54 0.25 -5.93 7.68
C PHE A 54 1.76 -6.09 7.47
N MET A 55 2.38 -6.79 8.41
CA MET A 55 3.74 -7.31 8.29
C MET A 55 3.70 -8.81 8.15
N ALA A 56 4.56 -9.34 7.29
CA ALA A 56 4.74 -10.77 7.10
C ALA A 56 6.22 -11.12 6.96
N VAL A 57 6.55 -12.37 7.22
CA VAL A 57 7.92 -12.88 7.06
C VAL A 57 7.91 -14.13 6.21
N SER A 58 8.90 -14.29 5.33
CA SER A 58 9.07 -15.49 4.52
C SER A 58 9.31 -16.71 5.40
N ASP A 59 8.83 -17.89 4.98
CA ASP A 59 9.21 -19.17 5.59
C ASP A 59 10.59 -19.64 5.09
N ASP A 60 11.07 -20.76 5.62
CA ASP A 60 12.43 -21.27 5.32
C ASP A 60 12.61 -21.67 3.86
N GLU A 61 11.54 -22.14 3.20
CA GLU A 61 11.62 -22.58 1.81
C GLU A 61 11.68 -21.37 0.87
N GLU A 62 10.87 -20.35 1.14
CA GLU A 62 10.91 -19.09 0.40
C GLU A 62 12.21 -18.34 0.67
N SER A 63 12.69 -18.33 1.91
CA SER A 63 13.99 -17.77 2.27
C SER A 63 15.15 -18.43 1.53
N ARG A 64 15.10 -19.75 1.33
CA ARG A 64 16.09 -20.46 0.50
C ARG A 64 16.00 -20.07 -0.97
N ARG A 65 14.79 -19.86 -1.50
CA ARG A 65 14.56 -19.45 -2.89
C ARG A 65 15.08 -18.03 -3.17
N ILE A 66 14.89 -17.10 -2.23
CA ILE A 66 15.33 -15.70 -2.37
C ILE A 66 16.75 -15.45 -1.87
N GLY A 67 17.30 -16.38 -1.08
CA GLY A 67 18.67 -16.32 -0.54
C GLY A 67 18.81 -15.60 0.82
N ARG A 68 17.71 -15.18 1.46
CA ARG A 68 17.71 -14.44 2.74
C ARG A 68 16.34 -14.49 3.43
N ARG A 69 16.26 -14.05 4.68
CA ARG A 69 14.98 -13.84 5.37
C ARG A 69 14.37 -12.52 4.94
N ASP A 70 13.21 -12.56 4.28
CA ASP A 70 12.54 -11.35 3.84
C ASP A 70 11.36 -11.01 4.73
N ILE A 71 11.36 -9.78 5.24
CA ILE A 71 10.26 -9.19 5.98
C ILE A 71 9.52 -8.28 5.01
N VAL A 72 8.22 -8.49 4.87
CA VAL A 72 7.35 -7.67 4.01
C VAL A 72 6.48 -6.76 4.86
N VAL A 73 6.43 -5.48 4.50
CA VAL A 73 5.43 -4.54 5.00
C VAL A 73 4.51 -4.15 3.84
N SER A 74 3.23 -4.47 3.94
CA SER A 74 2.23 -4.15 2.93
C SER A 74 1.27 -3.10 3.44
N TRP A 75 1.33 -1.90 2.87
CA TRP A 75 0.45 -0.78 3.18
C TRP A 75 -0.80 -0.79 2.30
N ARG A 76 -1.96 -0.67 2.93
CA ARG A 76 -3.28 -0.62 2.30
C ARG A 76 -3.49 0.75 1.63
N GLY A 77 -3.94 0.72 0.39
CA GLY A 77 -4.39 1.90 -0.36
C GLY A 77 -5.83 2.33 -0.05
N THR A 78 -6.26 3.42 -0.68
CA THR A 78 -7.64 3.92 -0.63
C THR A 78 -8.53 3.18 -1.62
N VAL A 79 -9.83 3.12 -1.36
CA VAL A 79 -10.81 2.60 -2.34
C VAL A 79 -11.29 3.70 -3.29
N THR A 80 -11.23 4.98 -2.87
CA THR A 80 -11.68 6.13 -3.68
C THR A 80 -10.57 7.19 -3.78
N PRO A 81 -9.79 7.21 -4.88
CA PRO A 81 -8.65 8.13 -5.02
C PRO A 81 -9.01 9.61 -5.17
N SER A 82 -10.19 9.94 -5.71
CA SER A 82 -10.64 11.33 -5.92
C SER A 82 -10.86 12.07 -4.61
N GLU A 83 -11.59 11.44 -3.68
CA GLU A 83 -11.85 11.97 -2.35
C GLU A 83 -10.56 12.06 -1.51
N TRP A 84 -9.53 11.26 -1.80
CA TRP A 84 -8.24 11.36 -1.10
C TRP A 84 -7.50 12.66 -1.46
N TYR A 85 -7.50 13.04 -2.74
CA TYR A 85 -6.82 14.24 -3.19
C TYR A 85 -7.44 15.53 -2.62
N GLU A 86 -8.77 15.58 -2.51
CA GLU A 86 -9.47 16.72 -1.91
C GLU A 86 -9.09 16.96 -0.44
N ASN A 87 -8.74 15.89 0.27
CA ASN A 87 -8.35 15.93 1.68
C ASN A 87 -6.83 16.09 1.91
N MET A 88 -6.02 16.10 0.84
CA MET A 88 -4.62 16.47 0.97
C MET A 88 -4.49 17.95 1.28
N GLN A 89 -3.78 18.27 2.34
CA GLN A 89 -3.57 19.67 2.73
C GLN A 89 -2.55 20.38 1.83
N LYS A 90 -1.87 19.65 0.94
CA LYS A 90 -0.81 20.15 0.04
C LYS A 90 0.29 20.89 0.80
N LYS A 91 0.43 20.58 2.10
CA LYS A 91 1.39 21.19 3.01
C LYS A 91 2.58 20.25 3.16
N LEU A 92 3.77 20.77 2.90
CA LEU A 92 5.01 20.06 3.14
C LEU A 92 5.49 20.36 4.57
N GLU A 93 5.76 19.32 5.34
CA GLU A 93 6.33 19.39 6.68
C GLU A 93 7.74 18.83 6.73
N PRO A 94 8.65 19.44 7.50
CA PRO A 94 10.02 18.93 7.64
C PRO A 94 10.05 17.49 8.14
N ILE A 95 10.89 16.68 7.51
CA ILE A 95 11.22 15.32 7.95
C ILE A 95 12.74 15.18 7.95
N GLY A 96 13.34 14.85 9.09
CA GLY A 96 14.79 14.66 9.20
C GLY A 96 15.64 15.94 9.11
N TYR A 97 16.82 15.82 8.51
CA TYR A 97 17.83 16.89 8.39
C TYR A 97 17.89 17.47 6.96
N LYS A 98 18.55 18.62 6.78
CA LYS A 98 18.92 19.19 5.46
C LYS A 98 17.75 19.57 4.52
N GLY A 99 16.62 20.03 5.07
CA GLY A 99 15.53 20.60 4.26
C GLY A 99 14.63 19.58 3.56
N SER A 100 14.76 18.29 3.90
CA SER A 100 13.82 17.25 3.52
C SER A 100 12.43 17.56 4.07
N LYS A 101 11.43 17.55 3.19
CA LYS A 101 10.04 17.81 3.54
C LYS A 101 9.12 16.79 2.87
N MET A 102 8.03 16.48 3.55
CA MET A 102 7.03 15.49 3.14
C MET A 102 5.61 16.01 3.30
N GLU A 103 4.67 15.41 2.57
CA GLU A 103 3.27 15.79 2.66
C GLU A 103 2.68 15.48 4.04
N HIS A 104 2.05 16.49 4.64
CA HIS A 104 1.50 16.45 5.99
C HIS A 104 0.45 15.37 6.19
N GLY A 105 -0.47 15.18 5.23
CA GLY A 105 -1.54 14.19 5.32
C GLY A 105 -0.98 12.76 5.44
N PHE A 106 0.04 12.43 4.65
CA PHE A 106 0.73 11.14 4.77
C PHE A 106 1.45 10.98 6.10
N LEU A 107 2.18 12.02 6.53
CA LEU A 107 2.88 12.01 7.81
C LEU A 107 1.92 11.84 9.00
N SER A 108 0.77 12.52 8.95
CA SER A 108 -0.29 12.41 9.95
C SER A 108 -0.80 10.98 10.05
N ILE A 109 -1.18 10.34 8.95
CA ILE A 109 -1.66 8.94 8.96
C ILE A 109 -0.59 8.00 9.53
N TYR A 110 0.69 8.25 9.25
CA TYR A 110 1.78 7.40 9.69
C TYR A 110 2.11 7.55 11.20
N THR A 111 1.99 8.77 11.74
CA THR A 111 2.50 9.13 13.07
C THR A 111 1.42 9.41 14.12
N CYS A 112 0.17 9.65 13.72
CA CYS A 112 -0.91 9.95 14.65
C CYS A 112 -1.20 8.79 15.60
N LYS A 113 -1.36 9.14 16.88
CA LYS A 113 -1.77 8.27 17.98
C LYS A 113 -2.58 9.07 19.00
N SER A 114 -3.36 8.37 19.82
CA SER A 114 -4.11 8.98 20.91
C SER A 114 -4.25 8.01 22.07
N ASP A 115 -3.82 8.46 23.26
CA ASP A 115 -3.95 7.73 24.52
C ASP A 115 -5.42 7.57 24.95
N SER A 116 -6.32 8.41 24.44
CA SER A 116 -7.75 8.34 24.73
C SER A 116 -8.49 7.24 23.94
N THR A 117 -7.86 6.69 22.88
CA THR A 117 -8.48 5.66 22.05
C THR A 117 -8.11 4.25 22.54
N ARG A 118 -9.05 3.32 22.41
CA ARG A 118 -8.82 1.91 22.78
C ARG A 118 -7.76 1.22 21.90
N TYR A 119 -7.61 1.63 20.64
CA TYR A 119 -6.86 0.87 19.64
C TYR A 119 -5.66 1.60 19.02
N ASN A 120 -5.51 2.92 19.18
CA ASN A 120 -4.39 3.71 18.62
C ASN A 120 -3.53 4.38 19.71
N LYS A 121 -3.24 3.65 20.79
CA LYS A 121 -2.23 4.07 21.78
C LYS A 121 -0.82 4.15 21.18
N SER A 122 -0.57 3.43 20.08
CA SER A 122 0.66 3.50 19.30
C SER A 122 0.35 3.88 17.86
N SER A 123 1.23 4.67 17.24
CA SER A 123 1.11 5.06 15.83
C SER A 123 1.40 3.89 14.90
N ALA A 124 1.07 4.03 13.61
CA ALA A 124 1.41 3.01 12.61
C ALA A 124 2.94 2.82 12.50
N SER A 125 3.69 3.92 12.56
CA SER A 125 5.16 3.94 12.68
C SER A 125 5.64 3.09 13.87
N GLU A 126 5.19 3.37 15.08
CA GLU A 126 5.63 2.66 16.29
C GLU A 126 5.31 1.16 16.23
N GLN A 127 4.14 0.80 15.71
CA GLN A 127 3.75 -0.60 15.52
C GLN A 127 4.70 -1.34 14.57
N VAL A 128 5.03 -0.74 13.43
CA VAL A 128 5.91 -1.35 12.43
C VAL A 128 7.34 -1.42 12.92
N MET A 129 7.87 -0.34 13.50
CA MET A 129 9.26 -0.28 13.96
C MET A 129 9.53 -1.27 15.10
N LYS A 130 8.57 -1.42 16.03
CA LYS A 130 8.68 -2.40 17.13
C LYS A 130 8.73 -3.84 16.61
N GLU A 131 7.83 -4.18 15.70
CA GLU A 131 7.77 -5.53 15.12
C GLU A 131 9.00 -5.80 14.23
N LEU A 132 9.39 -4.83 13.41
CA LEU A 132 10.57 -4.93 12.55
C LEU A 132 11.83 -5.18 13.38
N LYS A 133 12.02 -4.43 14.47
CA LYS A 133 13.13 -4.65 15.41
C LYS A 133 13.14 -6.09 15.94
N THR A 134 11.97 -6.56 16.40
CA THR A 134 11.82 -7.90 16.97
C THR A 134 12.21 -8.99 15.96
N LEU A 135 11.74 -8.87 14.72
CA LEU A 135 12.04 -9.83 13.65
C LEU A 135 13.52 -9.76 13.24
N VAL A 136 14.05 -8.56 13.01
CA VAL A 136 15.45 -8.37 12.61
C VAL A 136 16.40 -8.94 13.66
N ASP A 137 16.18 -8.63 14.94
CA ASP A 137 17.03 -9.14 16.03
C ASP A 137 16.93 -10.67 16.13
N PHE A 138 15.72 -11.23 16.05
CA PHE A 138 15.50 -12.67 16.10
C PHE A 138 16.23 -13.42 14.97
N TYR A 139 16.08 -13.02 13.72
CA TYR A 139 16.71 -13.75 12.61
C TYR A 139 18.22 -13.49 12.53
N LYS A 140 18.70 -12.33 12.96
CA LYS A 140 20.15 -12.10 13.11
C LYS A 140 20.77 -13.02 14.15
N THR A 141 20.10 -13.30 15.27
CA THR A 141 20.61 -14.26 16.28
C THR A 141 20.74 -15.69 15.73
N LYS A 142 20.01 -16.01 14.66
CA LYS A 142 20.11 -17.29 13.93
C LYS A 142 21.19 -17.29 12.84
N GLY A 143 21.91 -16.17 12.66
CA GLY A 143 22.90 -16.03 11.59
C GLY A 143 22.28 -15.87 10.19
N GLU A 144 21.01 -15.51 10.09
CA GLU A 144 20.34 -15.30 8.80
C GLU A 144 20.58 -13.87 8.30
N GLU A 145 20.82 -13.73 6.99
CA GLU A 145 20.74 -12.43 6.33
C GLU A 145 19.27 -11.98 6.27
N VAL A 146 18.99 -10.73 6.61
CA VAL A 146 17.61 -10.20 6.68
C VAL A 146 17.44 -9.04 5.70
N SER A 147 16.32 -9.01 4.98
CA SER A 147 15.89 -7.87 4.18
C SER A 147 14.50 -7.37 4.54
N LEU A 148 14.21 -6.15 4.11
CA LEU A 148 12.90 -5.53 4.21
C LEU A 148 12.39 -5.17 2.82
N THR A 149 11.22 -5.69 2.47
CA THR A 149 10.49 -5.36 1.26
C THR A 149 9.22 -4.61 1.63
N ILE A 150 9.06 -3.38 1.13
CA ILE A 150 7.88 -2.55 1.42
C ILE A 150 7.07 -2.38 0.14
N THR A 151 5.76 -2.60 0.24
CA THR A 151 4.85 -2.48 -0.90
C THR A 151 3.58 -1.73 -0.53
N GLY A 152 2.96 -1.15 -1.55
CA GLY A 152 1.72 -0.41 -1.39
C GLY A 152 1.18 0.08 -2.72
N HIS A 153 -0.15 0.22 -2.77
CA HIS A 153 -0.88 0.77 -3.90
C HIS A 153 -1.54 2.09 -3.50
N SER A 154 -1.58 3.07 -4.41
CA SER A 154 -2.24 4.36 -4.17
C SER A 154 -1.70 5.06 -2.91
N LEU A 155 -2.54 5.38 -1.91
CA LEU A 155 -2.11 5.86 -0.59
C LEU A 155 -1.13 4.93 0.14
N GLY A 156 -1.25 3.61 0.00
CA GLY A 156 -0.24 2.69 0.55
C GLY A 156 1.13 2.91 -0.13
N GLY A 157 1.08 3.37 -1.39
CA GLY A 157 2.19 3.96 -2.13
C GLY A 157 2.80 5.21 -1.47
N ALA A 158 2.06 5.98 -0.69
CA ALA A 158 2.67 7.11 -0.02
C ALA A 158 3.37 6.71 1.28
N LEU A 159 2.73 5.83 2.06
CA LEU A 159 3.20 5.41 3.38
C LEU A 159 4.49 4.58 3.32
N TYR A 160 4.77 3.90 2.19
CA TYR A 160 6.01 3.13 2.07
C TYR A 160 7.27 4.00 2.16
N LEU A 161 7.26 5.25 1.65
CA LEU A 161 8.46 6.10 1.66
C LEU A 161 8.82 6.51 3.07
N LEU A 162 7.80 6.83 3.88
CA LEU A 162 7.96 7.10 5.31
C LEU A 162 8.52 5.89 6.04
N ASN A 163 7.95 4.72 5.78
CA ASN A 163 8.40 3.50 6.41
C ASN A 163 9.82 3.09 5.98
N ALA A 164 10.16 3.25 4.70
CA ALA A 164 11.51 2.99 4.19
C ALA A 164 12.55 3.95 4.79
N TYR A 165 12.21 5.23 4.87
CA TYR A 165 13.04 6.28 5.49
C TYR A 165 13.35 5.95 6.95
N GLU A 166 12.31 5.70 7.74
CA GLU A 166 12.46 5.40 9.17
C GLU A 166 13.20 4.07 9.39
N SER A 167 12.90 3.05 8.58
CA SER A 167 13.59 1.75 8.66
C SER A 167 15.08 1.89 8.33
N SER A 168 15.44 2.67 7.30
CA SER A 168 16.84 2.87 6.93
C SER A 168 17.61 3.67 7.98
N THR A 169 16.94 4.61 8.64
CA THR A 169 17.54 5.41 9.72
C THR A 169 17.82 4.55 10.95
N ASN A 170 16.89 3.66 11.33
CA ASN A 170 17.03 2.81 12.50
C ASN A 170 17.84 1.53 12.24
N PHE A 171 17.88 1.05 11.00
CA PHE A 171 18.60 -0.16 10.61
C PHE A 171 19.52 0.09 9.39
N PRO A 172 20.64 0.83 9.56
CA PRO A 172 21.48 1.28 8.43
C PRO A 172 22.08 0.17 7.56
N ILE A 173 22.18 -1.05 8.09
CA ILE A 173 22.75 -2.22 7.38
C ILE A 173 21.66 -3.04 6.67
N LEU A 174 20.37 -2.78 6.96
CA LEU A 174 19.27 -3.59 6.43
C LEU A 174 19.06 -3.30 4.94
N LEU A 175 18.95 -4.34 4.14
CA LEU A 175 18.65 -4.21 2.72
C LEU A 175 17.16 -3.87 2.54
N ILE A 176 16.88 -2.61 2.17
CA ILE A 176 15.52 -2.10 2.01
C ILE A 176 15.18 -1.96 0.53
N SER A 177 14.14 -2.66 0.11
CA SER A 177 13.57 -2.60 -1.23
C SER A 177 12.11 -2.18 -1.18
N VAL A 178 11.71 -1.43 -2.19
CA VAL A 178 10.37 -0.86 -2.28
C VAL A 178 9.82 -1.12 -3.67
N ILE A 179 8.61 -1.69 -3.73
CA ILE A 179 7.85 -1.86 -4.97
C ILE A 179 6.47 -1.27 -4.77
N SER A 180 6.18 -0.20 -5.50
CA SER A 180 4.92 0.52 -5.37
C SER A 180 4.12 0.55 -6.65
N PHE A 181 2.80 0.64 -6.50
CA PHE A 181 1.86 0.70 -7.61
C PHE A 181 1.02 1.97 -7.50
N ALA A 182 0.93 2.72 -8.59
CA ALA A 182 0.06 3.90 -8.65
C ALA A 182 0.34 4.95 -7.53
N SER A 183 1.58 5.04 -7.07
CA SER A 183 1.97 5.91 -5.95
C SER A 183 1.97 7.38 -6.36
N PRO A 184 1.33 8.29 -5.59
CA PRO A 184 1.50 9.72 -5.75
C PRO A 184 2.92 10.15 -5.36
N ARG A 185 3.24 11.43 -5.61
CA ARG A 185 4.44 12.10 -5.08
C ARG A 185 4.23 12.39 -3.59
N VAL A 186 5.30 12.29 -2.81
CA VAL A 186 5.22 12.28 -1.34
C VAL A 186 6.05 13.38 -0.69
N GLY A 187 7.19 13.74 -1.27
CA GLY A 187 8.10 14.71 -0.69
C GLY A 187 8.81 15.56 -1.72
N ASN A 188 9.63 16.48 -1.22
CA ASN A 188 10.40 17.40 -2.04
C ASN A 188 11.69 16.76 -2.60
N ILE A 189 12.45 17.54 -3.37
CA ILE A 189 13.68 17.07 -3.99
C ILE A 189 14.77 16.71 -2.96
N ALA A 190 14.85 17.42 -1.83
CA ALA A 190 15.79 17.11 -0.75
C ALA A 190 15.51 15.72 -0.17
N PHE A 191 14.23 15.40 0.06
CA PHE A 191 13.81 14.09 0.51
C PHE A 191 14.17 12.96 -0.47
N ARG A 192 14.02 13.21 -1.78
CA ARG A 192 14.48 12.27 -2.82
C ARG A 192 15.98 11.99 -2.71
N TYR A 193 16.79 13.03 -2.53
CA TYR A 193 18.24 12.88 -2.41
C TYR A 193 18.63 12.10 -1.17
N GLU A 194 17.97 12.34 -0.04
CA GLU A 194 18.24 11.63 1.20
C GLU A 194 17.99 10.11 1.07
N LEU A 195 16.86 9.71 0.49
CA LEU A 195 16.58 8.29 0.23
C LEU A 195 17.58 7.63 -0.73
N TYR A 196 18.08 8.39 -1.71
CA TYR A 196 19.11 7.91 -2.62
C TYR A 196 20.43 7.66 -1.86
N GLN A 197 20.84 8.59 -0.99
CA GLN A 197 22.05 8.44 -0.17
C GLN A 197 21.95 7.31 0.85
N MET A 198 20.74 7.04 1.36
CA MET A 198 20.45 5.89 2.22
C MET A 198 20.55 4.53 1.49
N GLY A 199 20.72 4.51 0.16
CA GLY A 199 20.89 3.27 -0.61
C GLY A 199 19.61 2.47 -0.82
N ILE A 200 18.45 3.03 -0.49
CA ILE A 200 17.14 2.36 -0.60
C ILE A 200 16.81 2.12 -2.07
N LYS A 201 16.43 0.88 -2.42
CA LYS A 201 16.05 0.51 -3.79
C LYS A 201 14.56 0.70 -3.99
N ILE A 202 14.18 1.64 -4.87
CA ILE A 202 12.78 2.01 -5.08
C ILE A 202 12.39 1.79 -6.54
N LEU A 203 11.39 0.95 -6.76
CA LEU A 203 10.71 0.75 -8.04
C LEU A 203 9.27 1.25 -7.95
N ARG A 204 8.91 2.19 -8.81
CA ARG A 204 7.54 2.68 -8.98
C ARG A 204 6.95 2.12 -10.26
N VAL A 205 5.86 1.38 -10.13
CA VAL A 205 5.06 0.94 -11.25
C VAL A 205 3.96 1.97 -11.48
N THR A 206 3.94 2.58 -12.66
CA THR A 206 2.96 3.59 -13.07
C THR A 206 2.26 3.17 -14.35
N VAL A 207 0.99 3.56 -14.51
CA VAL A 207 0.25 3.38 -15.76
C VAL A 207 0.07 4.75 -16.40
N LYS A 208 0.37 4.87 -17.70
CA LYS A 208 0.38 6.14 -18.44
C LYS A 208 -0.95 6.90 -18.34
N GLN A 209 -2.07 6.17 -18.33
CA GLN A 209 -3.42 6.73 -18.26
C GLN A 209 -3.91 6.98 -16.83
N ASP A 210 -3.13 6.63 -15.81
CA ASP A 210 -3.46 6.91 -14.41
C ASP A 210 -2.97 8.30 -14.00
N LEU A 211 -3.87 9.08 -13.39
CA LEU A 211 -3.57 10.44 -12.94
C LEU A 211 -2.99 10.48 -11.52
N VAL A 212 -3.20 9.45 -10.70
CA VAL A 212 -2.76 9.47 -9.29
C VAL A 212 -1.25 9.62 -9.15
N PRO A 213 -0.40 8.93 -9.94
CA PRO A 213 1.04 9.17 -9.90
C PRO A 213 1.43 10.60 -10.28
N GLN A 214 0.60 11.34 -11.01
CA GLN A 214 0.91 12.71 -11.41
C GLN A 214 0.59 13.74 -10.32
N MET A 215 0.04 13.28 -9.19
CA MET A 215 -0.36 14.12 -8.07
C MET A 215 0.60 13.99 -6.88
N PRO A 216 0.71 15.04 -6.04
CA PRO A 216 0.29 16.42 -6.31
C PRO A 216 1.19 17.10 -7.37
N GLY A 217 0.66 18.11 -8.06
CA GLY A 217 1.46 18.99 -8.94
C GLY A 217 1.11 19.04 -10.43
N ILE A 218 -0.09 18.61 -10.85
CA ILE A 218 -0.54 18.71 -12.26
C ILE A 218 -0.41 20.15 -12.82
N VAL A 219 -0.62 21.19 -11.99
CA VAL A 219 -0.57 22.60 -12.42
C VAL A 219 0.77 23.29 -12.12
N LEU A 220 1.44 22.97 -10.99
CA LEU A 220 2.68 23.65 -10.58
C LEU A 220 3.93 23.15 -11.31
N ASN A 221 4.05 21.84 -11.61
CA ASN A 221 5.29 21.28 -12.18
C ASN A 221 5.49 21.67 -13.65
N GLU A 222 4.42 21.85 -14.43
CA GLU A 222 4.53 22.27 -15.83
C GLU A 222 4.78 23.78 -15.98
N SER A 223 4.28 24.60 -15.06
CA SER A 223 4.46 26.05 -15.08
C SER A 223 5.84 26.49 -14.54
N LEU A 224 6.37 25.80 -13.52
CA LEU A 224 7.65 26.15 -12.88
C LEU A 224 8.89 25.63 -13.59
N GLN A 225 8.80 24.59 -14.45
CA GLN A 225 9.92 24.23 -15.33
C GLN A 225 10.33 25.36 -16.28
N LYS A 226 9.44 26.34 -16.52
CA LYS A 226 9.73 27.53 -17.34
C LYS A 226 10.38 28.69 -16.57
N PHE A 227 10.51 28.61 -15.25
CA PHE A 227 11.10 29.66 -14.41
C PHE A 227 12.25 29.09 -13.55
N ASN A 228 13.28 28.58 -14.22
CA ASN A 228 14.56 28.28 -13.56
C ASN A 228 15.45 29.52 -13.62
N ASP A 229 15.31 30.44 -12.65
CA ASP A 229 16.33 31.48 -12.40
C ASP A 229 16.26 32.11 -10.98
N PHE A 230 15.72 31.41 -9.96
CA PHE A 230 15.94 31.83 -8.57
C PHE A 230 15.78 30.67 -7.59
N THR A 231 16.82 30.37 -6.82
CA THR A 231 17.04 29.15 -6.02
C THR A 231 16.18 29.00 -4.75
N GLY A 232 14.95 29.55 -4.73
CA GLY A 232 14.01 29.44 -3.60
C GLY A 232 12.77 28.55 -3.86
N THR A 233 12.45 28.26 -5.13
CA THR A 233 11.18 27.63 -5.53
C THR A 233 11.21 26.09 -5.48
N LEU A 234 12.39 25.47 -5.44
CA LEU A 234 12.57 24.01 -5.55
C LEU A 234 12.17 23.24 -4.28
N GLU A 235 12.17 23.87 -3.10
CA GLU A 235 11.83 23.18 -1.84
C GLU A 235 10.36 22.76 -1.75
N TRP A 236 9.48 23.41 -2.52
CA TRP A 236 8.03 23.19 -2.51
C TRP A 236 7.55 22.21 -3.60
N ILE A 237 8.47 21.76 -4.47
CA ILE A 237 8.14 20.91 -5.61
C ILE A 237 8.13 19.44 -5.19
N TYR A 238 6.95 18.84 -5.27
CA TYR A 238 6.78 17.40 -5.10
C TYR A 238 7.52 16.64 -6.20
N THR A 239 8.36 15.70 -5.79
CA THR A 239 9.24 14.96 -6.69
C THR A 239 9.07 13.46 -6.49
N HIS A 240 9.13 12.70 -7.59
CA HIS A 240 9.17 11.24 -7.52
C HIS A 240 10.51 10.72 -7.04
N VAL A 241 10.49 9.60 -6.31
CA VAL A 241 11.68 8.89 -5.84
C VAL A 241 11.75 7.51 -6.50
N GLY A 242 12.96 7.07 -6.88
CA GLY A 242 13.20 5.74 -7.45
C GLY A 242 13.07 5.63 -8.97
N ALA A 243 13.32 4.42 -9.47
CA ALA A 243 13.18 4.06 -10.88
C ALA A 243 11.70 3.87 -11.24
N GLU A 244 11.32 4.25 -12.48
CA GLU A 244 9.96 4.12 -12.98
C GLU A 244 9.84 2.96 -13.98
N LEU A 245 8.92 2.04 -13.71
CA LEU A 245 8.39 1.11 -14.71
C LEU A 245 7.04 1.66 -15.20
N LYS A 246 7.05 2.26 -16.38
CA LYS A 246 5.86 2.86 -17.00
C LYS A 246 5.16 1.88 -17.92
N LEU A 247 3.92 1.56 -17.58
CA LEU A 247 3.03 0.66 -18.31
C LEU A 247 1.99 1.44 -19.12
N ASP A 248 1.40 0.79 -20.12
CA ASP A 248 0.35 1.37 -20.96
C ASP A 248 -0.85 0.41 -21.04
N VAL A 249 -2.04 0.88 -20.66
CA VAL A 249 -3.29 0.10 -20.78
C VAL A 249 -3.49 -0.41 -22.21
N ARG A 250 -3.08 0.38 -23.21
CA ARG A 250 -3.27 0.08 -24.63
C ARG A 250 -2.39 -1.07 -25.12
N SER A 251 -1.39 -1.49 -24.35
CA SER A 251 -0.54 -2.63 -24.70
C SER A 251 -1.30 -3.96 -24.65
N SER A 252 -2.28 -4.07 -23.72
CA SER A 252 -3.08 -5.27 -23.51
C SER A 252 -4.26 -5.34 -24.50
N PRO A 253 -4.41 -6.43 -25.27
CA PRO A 253 -5.58 -6.62 -26.11
C PRO A 253 -6.86 -6.91 -25.30
N TYR A 254 -6.72 -7.26 -24.02
CA TYR A 254 -7.82 -7.67 -23.15
C TYR A 254 -8.50 -6.51 -22.40
N LEU A 255 -7.95 -5.30 -22.49
CA LEU A 255 -8.45 -4.14 -21.76
C LEU A 255 -9.22 -3.17 -22.66
N LYS A 256 -10.31 -2.60 -22.15
CA LYS A 256 -11.07 -1.54 -22.82
C LYS A 256 -10.19 -0.31 -23.02
N ARG A 257 -10.34 0.34 -24.18
CA ARG A 257 -9.62 1.58 -24.53
C ARG A 257 -10.34 2.85 -24.05
N ARG A 258 -11.22 2.74 -23.05
CA ARG A 258 -12.02 3.86 -22.53
C ARG A 258 -11.22 4.71 -21.56
N PHE A 259 -11.52 6.01 -21.52
CA PHE A 259 -10.97 6.92 -20.51
C PHE A 259 -11.76 6.77 -19.20
N ASN A 260 -11.31 5.87 -18.31
CA ASN A 260 -11.84 5.75 -16.96
C ASN A 260 -10.70 5.73 -15.94
N PHE A 261 -10.38 6.91 -15.42
CA PHE A 261 -9.24 7.10 -14.51
C PHE A 261 -9.36 6.28 -13.21
N ILE A 262 -10.57 6.09 -12.70
CA ILE A 262 -10.81 5.37 -11.44
C ILE A 262 -10.54 3.87 -11.62
N GLU A 263 -11.02 3.30 -12.72
CA GLU A 263 -10.87 1.87 -12.97
C GLU A 263 -9.46 1.49 -13.42
N ILE A 264 -8.80 2.35 -14.20
CA ILE A 264 -7.39 2.20 -14.57
C ILE A 264 -6.51 2.18 -13.32
N HIS A 265 -6.88 2.96 -12.30
CA HIS A 265 -6.15 3.04 -11.04
C HIS A 265 -6.24 1.75 -10.20
N MET A 266 -7.12 0.81 -10.51
CA MET A 266 -7.24 -0.44 -9.74
C MET A 266 -5.96 -1.29 -9.81
N LEU A 267 -5.54 -1.83 -8.66
CA LEU A 267 -4.31 -2.63 -8.56
C LEU A 267 -4.31 -3.85 -9.50
N GLU A 268 -5.46 -4.48 -9.72
CA GLU A 268 -5.55 -5.65 -10.60
C GLU A 268 -5.22 -5.29 -12.06
N THR A 269 -5.55 -4.08 -12.51
CA THR A 269 -5.15 -3.55 -13.82
C THR A 269 -3.63 -3.43 -13.92
N TYR A 270 -2.98 -2.90 -12.87
CA TYR A 270 -1.52 -2.79 -12.79
C TYR A 270 -0.84 -4.17 -12.84
N LEU A 271 -1.31 -5.12 -12.04
CA LEU A 271 -0.73 -6.46 -11.98
C LEU A 271 -0.91 -7.23 -13.29
N HIS A 272 -2.05 -7.06 -13.97
CA HIS A 272 -2.27 -7.59 -15.33
C HIS A 272 -1.27 -7.03 -16.33
N LEU A 273 -1.06 -5.71 -16.32
CA LEU A 273 -0.09 -5.07 -17.22
C LEU A 273 1.35 -5.46 -16.90
N VAL A 274 1.73 -5.63 -15.63
CA VAL A 274 3.07 -6.12 -15.25
C VAL A 274 3.33 -7.53 -15.79
N ASP A 275 2.38 -8.44 -15.64
CA ASP A 275 2.53 -9.80 -16.15
C ASP A 275 2.64 -9.84 -17.68
N GLY A 276 1.94 -8.92 -18.34
CA GLY A 276 1.99 -8.71 -19.79
C GLY A 276 3.23 -8.02 -20.35
N PHE A 277 3.94 -7.26 -19.53
CA PHE A 277 4.93 -6.28 -20.00
C PHE A 277 6.23 -6.95 -20.48
N VAL A 278 6.71 -6.62 -21.68
CA VAL A 278 8.02 -7.09 -22.17
C VAL A 278 8.97 -5.90 -22.34
N SER A 279 8.56 -4.91 -23.11
CA SER A 279 9.23 -3.62 -23.26
C SER A 279 8.22 -2.53 -23.62
N THR A 280 8.67 -1.28 -23.68
CA THR A 280 7.82 -0.12 -24.04
C THR A 280 7.37 -0.11 -25.51
N GLY A 281 8.07 -0.83 -26.39
CA GLY A 281 7.75 -0.92 -27.82
C GLY A 281 7.04 -2.22 -28.23
N SER A 282 6.90 -3.18 -27.31
CA SER A 282 6.28 -4.48 -27.59
C SER A 282 4.80 -4.49 -27.26
N THR A 283 4.06 -5.41 -27.89
CA THR A 283 2.72 -5.78 -27.48
C THR A 283 2.73 -6.64 -26.20
N PHE A 284 1.58 -6.77 -25.57
CA PHE A 284 1.38 -7.65 -24.41
C PHE A 284 1.77 -9.10 -24.74
N ARG A 285 2.57 -9.72 -23.87
CA ARG A 285 3.04 -11.10 -24.10
C ARG A 285 1.88 -12.09 -24.15
N SER A 286 1.94 -13.04 -25.06
CA SER A 286 0.91 -14.08 -25.24
C SER A 286 0.89 -15.12 -24.11
N ASN A 287 2.02 -15.32 -23.43
CA ASN A 287 2.19 -16.32 -22.37
C ASN A 287 2.10 -15.73 -20.94
N ALA A 288 1.39 -14.61 -20.78
CA ALA A 288 1.01 -14.08 -19.48
C ALA A 288 0.30 -15.17 -18.66
N LYS A 289 0.69 -15.31 -17.38
CA LYS A 289 0.22 -16.38 -16.49
C LYS A 289 -0.87 -15.92 -15.54
N ARG A 290 -1.03 -14.62 -15.35
CA ARG A 290 -2.02 -14.03 -14.47
C ARG A 290 -3.40 -14.14 -15.10
N ASP A 291 -4.36 -14.57 -14.30
CA ASP A 291 -5.75 -14.63 -14.71
C ASP A 291 -6.30 -13.22 -15.00
N VAL A 292 -6.69 -12.99 -16.25
CA VAL A 292 -7.26 -11.71 -16.73
C VAL A 292 -8.55 -11.35 -16.00
N THR A 293 -9.32 -12.33 -15.53
CA THR A 293 -10.61 -12.09 -14.85
C THR A 293 -10.46 -11.28 -13.57
N LEU A 294 -9.29 -11.32 -12.93
CA LEU A 294 -8.97 -10.55 -11.74
C LEU A 294 -9.07 -9.04 -11.96
N VAL A 295 -8.89 -8.56 -13.20
CA VAL A 295 -9.04 -7.14 -13.53
C VAL A 295 -10.44 -6.62 -13.17
N ASN A 296 -11.50 -7.38 -13.51
CA ASN A 296 -12.88 -7.01 -13.22
C ASN A 296 -13.32 -7.32 -11.77
N LYS A 297 -12.39 -7.72 -10.89
CA LYS A 297 -12.68 -7.94 -9.46
C LYS A 297 -13.37 -6.71 -8.85
N GLY A 298 -12.92 -5.51 -9.21
CA GLY A 298 -13.51 -4.24 -8.77
C GLY A 298 -13.55 -3.17 -9.87
N SER A 299 -13.63 -3.56 -11.14
CA SER A 299 -13.65 -2.65 -12.29
C SER A 299 -14.50 -3.18 -13.46
N ASP A 300 -14.64 -2.37 -14.51
CA ASP A 300 -15.18 -2.73 -15.83
C ASP A 300 -14.12 -2.51 -16.94
N MET A 301 -12.90 -3.01 -16.71
CA MET A 301 -11.77 -2.77 -17.62
C MET A 301 -11.56 -3.87 -18.65
N ILE A 302 -12.11 -5.07 -18.48
CA ILE A 302 -11.97 -6.16 -19.45
C ILE A 302 -12.93 -5.94 -20.63
N ILE A 303 -12.47 -6.18 -21.87
CA ILE A 303 -13.31 -6.07 -23.08
C ILE A 303 -14.57 -6.96 -23.02
N ASP A 304 -15.66 -6.48 -23.63
CA ASP A 304 -16.99 -7.10 -23.51
C ASP A 304 -17.04 -8.50 -24.17
N GLU A 305 -16.18 -8.76 -25.16
CA GLU A 305 -16.08 -10.03 -25.91
C GLU A 305 -15.70 -11.22 -25.01
N LEU A 306 -14.96 -10.97 -23.92
CA LEU A 306 -14.57 -12.01 -22.97
C LEU A 306 -15.71 -12.42 -22.03
N ARG A 307 -16.84 -11.68 -22.03
CA ARG A 307 -18.05 -11.98 -21.23
C ARG A 307 -17.80 -12.17 -19.74
N ILE A 308 -16.76 -11.51 -19.21
CA ILE A 308 -16.44 -11.54 -17.78
C ILE A 308 -17.29 -10.50 -17.06
N PRO A 309 -18.10 -10.87 -16.05
CA PRO A 309 -18.91 -9.91 -15.30
C PRO A 309 -18.06 -8.79 -14.69
N THR A 310 -18.59 -7.58 -14.69
CA THR A 310 -17.95 -6.40 -14.11
C THR A 310 -18.15 -6.40 -12.60
N TYR A 311 -17.20 -5.84 -11.84
CA TYR A 311 -17.27 -5.75 -10.38
C TYR A 311 -17.69 -7.06 -9.67
N TRP A 312 -17.19 -8.19 -10.16
CA TRP A 312 -17.75 -9.50 -9.80
C TRP A 312 -17.45 -9.90 -8.35
N TYR A 313 -16.43 -9.32 -7.72
CA TYR A 313 -16.02 -9.71 -6.38
C TYR A 313 -16.99 -9.21 -5.33
N GLN A 314 -17.77 -10.15 -4.81
CA GLN A 314 -18.61 -9.99 -3.64
C GLN A 314 -18.56 -11.26 -2.81
N LEU A 315 -18.75 -11.10 -1.50
CA LEU A 315 -18.89 -12.26 -0.62
C LEU A 315 -20.27 -12.86 -0.84
N ALA A 316 -20.36 -14.19 -0.73
CA ALA A 316 -21.62 -14.92 -0.84
C ALA A 316 -22.69 -14.26 0.02
N HIS A 317 -23.84 -13.96 -0.58
CA HIS A 317 -24.99 -13.28 0.05
C HIS A 317 -24.62 -12.01 0.84
N LYS A 318 -23.56 -11.29 0.45
CA LYS A 318 -23.00 -10.15 1.19
C LYS A 318 -22.72 -10.47 2.66
N ARG A 319 -22.30 -11.70 2.96
CA ARG A 319 -22.04 -12.28 4.29
C ARG A 319 -23.28 -12.56 5.15
N LEU A 320 -24.48 -12.59 4.57
CA LEU A 320 -25.64 -13.10 5.30
C LEU A 320 -25.58 -14.63 5.32
N GLU A 321 -25.91 -15.20 6.46
CA GLU A 321 -25.98 -16.65 6.67
C GLU A 321 -27.40 -17.02 7.12
N ARG A 322 -27.86 -18.20 6.70
CA ARG A 322 -29.18 -18.70 7.07
C ARG A 322 -29.05 -19.54 8.33
N ASN A 323 -29.69 -19.10 9.41
CA ASN A 323 -29.67 -19.83 10.69
C ASN A 323 -30.57 -21.08 10.65
N SER A 324 -30.53 -21.88 11.73
CA SER A 324 -31.31 -23.12 11.87
C SER A 324 -32.83 -22.90 11.81
N TYR A 325 -33.30 -21.68 12.08
CA TYR A 325 -34.71 -21.28 11.98
C TYR A 325 -35.09 -20.80 10.57
N GLY A 326 -34.19 -20.92 9.60
CA GLY A 326 -34.40 -20.51 8.22
C GLY A 326 -34.37 -19.00 7.99
N ARG A 327 -33.96 -18.19 8.98
CA ARG A 327 -33.86 -16.72 8.88
C ARG A 327 -32.47 -16.31 8.43
N TRP A 328 -32.40 -15.26 7.62
CA TRP A 328 -31.14 -14.64 7.24
C TRP A 328 -30.68 -13.72 8.36
N GLU A 329 -29.49 -13.97 8.86
CA GLU A 329 -28.85 -13.13 9.85
C GLU A 329 -27.43 -12.80 9.42
N ARG A 330 -26.88 -11.77 10.03
CA ARG A 330 -25.49 -11.44 9.88
C ARG A 330 -24.72 -12.13 11.01
N PRO A 331 -23.79 -13.05 10.70
CA PRO A 331 -23.04 -13.75 11.72
C PRO A 331 -22.23 -12.76 12.56
N LYS A 332 -22.10 -13.07 13.85
CA LYS A 332 -21.12 -12.38 14.72
C LYS A 332 -19.73 -12.63 14.13
N ARG A 333 -18.84 -11.63 14.23
CA ARG A 333 -17.45 -11.83 13.82
C ARG A 333 -16.82 -12.87 14.74
N ASP A 334 -16.00 -13.74 14.16
CA ASP A 334 -15.13 -14.61 14.95
C ASP A 334 -14.31 -13.74 15.90
N PRO A 335 -14.19 -14.12 17.20
CA PRO A 335 -13.40 -13.35 18.14
C PRO A 335 -11.94 -13.14 17.69
N GLU A 336 -11.38 -14.11 16.96
CA GLU A 336 -10.05 -14.05 16.37
C GLU A 336 -9.90 -13.01 15.24
N ASP A 337 -11.01 -12.64 14.59
CA ASP A 337 -11.06 -11.65 13.52
C ASP A 337 -11.22 -10.22 14.07
N ILE A 338 -11.47 -10.08 15.39
CA ILE A 338 -11.60 -8.80 16.07
C ILE A 338 -10.19 -8.32 16.46
N PRO A 339 -9.76 -7.12 16.00
CA PRO A 339 -8.53 -6.52 16.45
C PRO A 339 -8.51 -6.42 17.98
N SER A 340 -7.67 -7.21 18.64
CA SER A 340 -7.49 -7.12 20.08
C SER A 340 -6.42 -6.06 20.36
N PRO A 341 -6.72 -5.01 21.14
CA PRO A 341 -5.73 -4.04 21.55
C PRO A 341 -4.80 -4.74 22.55
N ILE A 342 -3.60 -5.10 22.08
CA ILE A 342 -2.49 -5.55 22.92
C ILE A 342 -2.82 -6.86 23.67
N ARG A 343 -2.44 -8.01 23.11
CA ARG A 343 -2.06 -9.14 23.97
C ARG A 343 -0.75 -8.71 24.65
N GLU A 344 -0.84 -8.10 25.83
CA GLU A 344 0.28 -8.18 26.76
C GLU A 344 0.37 -9.67 27.09
N GLU A 345 1.38 -10.34 26.53
CA GLU A 345 1.78 -11.63 27.06
C GLU A 345 2.21 -11.37 28.51
N HIS A 346 1.28 -11.56 29.45
CA HIS A 346 1.63 -11.83 30.82
C HIS A 346 2.46 -13.12 30.81
N LYS A 347 3.77 -12.97 30.64
CA LYS A 347 4.72 -14.00 31.04
C LYS A 347 4.53 -14.17 32.54
N SER A 348 3.85 -15.26 32.90
CA SER A 348 3.78 -15.78 34.27
C SER A 348 5.12 -16.38 34.63
#